data_AF-A0A5B2TJD3-F1
#
_entry.id   AF-A0A5B2TJD3-F1
#
_cell.length_a   1.000
_cell.length_b   1.000
_cell.length_c   1.000
_cell.angle_alpha   90.00
_cell.angle_beta   90.00
_cell.angle_gamma   90.00
#
_symmetry.space_group_name_H-M   'P 1'
#
loop_
_entity.id
_entity.type
_entity.pdbx_description
1 polymer ?
#
loop_
_entity_poly.entity_id
_entity_poly.type
_entity_poly.pdbx_seq_one_letter_code
_entity_poly.pdbx_strand_id
1 'polypeptide(L)'
;MQGLKIAAICLALGLSASFSPAEARQEPRKDAAQSQVKKTQPQARKPVQRGRASYYASHFHGKRMANGKRFNRNSNAAASRTLPLGTEARVKNLENGRTAVVTIQDRGPYKKGRVLDVSPRTATLLGMREEGVAMVEITPIRLPSNPG
;
A
#
# COMPACT_ATOMS: atom_id res chain seq x y z
N MET A 1 74.82 -46.91 48.37
CA MET A 1 74.11 -48.15 47.97
C MET A 1 72.72 -48.01 48.59
N GLN A 2 71.57 -48.00 47.93
CA GLN A 2 71.10 -48.57 46.66
C GLN A 2 70.08 -47.56 46.08
N GLY A 3 69.98 -47.35 44.77
CA GLY A 3 69.06 -48.11 43.92
C GLY A 3 67.62 -47.88 44.38
N LEU A 4 66.75 -47.19 43.66
CA LEU A 4 66.10 -47.77 42.49
C LEU A 4 65.15 -46.72 41.90
N LYS A 5 65.40 -46.31 40.66
CA LYS A 5 64.46 -45.58 39.81
C LYS A 5 63.61 -46.63 39.10
N ILE A 6 62.29 -46.56 39.22
CA ILE A 6 61.37 -47.19 38.25
C ILE A 6 60.36 -46.13 37.85
N ALA A 7 60.58 -45.62 36.64
CA ALA A 7 59.60 -44.85 35.89
C ALA A 7 58.66 -45.85 35.21
N ALA A 8 57.38 -45.74 35.51
CA ALA A 8 56.29 -46.22 34.69
C ALA A 8 55.38 -45.01 34.50
N ILE A 9 55.00 -44.66 33.28
CA ILE A 9 53.72 -44.02 32.96
C ILE A 9 53.52 -44.11 31.44
N CYS A 10 52.62 -45.03 31.10
CA CYS A 10 51.52 -44.96 30.16
C CYS A 10 51.63 -44.02 28.95
N LEU A 11 51.60 -44.67 27.79
CA LEU A 11 51.18 -44.16 26.49
C LEU A 11 49.72 -43.66 26.58
N ALA A 12 49.49 -42.37 26.35
CA ALA A 12 48.17 -41.83 26.06
C ALA A 12 48.28 -40.81 24.92
N LEU A 13 47.68 -41.14 23.79
CA LEU A 13 47.56 -40.30 22.59
C LEU A 13 46.69 -39.08 22.92
N GLY A 14 47.32 -37.91 23.01
CA GLY A 14 46.67 -36.63 23.29
C GLY A 14 46.58 -35.72 22.06
N LEU A 15 45.34 -35.46 21.64
CA LEU A 15 44.76 -34.15 21.31
C LEU A 15 45.61 -33.12 20.54
N SER A 16 45.22 -32.82 19.30
CA SER A 16 45.62 -31.58 18.62
C SER A 16 44.40 -30.71 18.33
N ALA A 17 44.03 -29.86 19.29
CA ALA A 17 43.28 -28.64 19.01
C ALA A 17 44.32 -27.54 18.71
N SER A 18 44.47 -27.19 17.44
CA SER A 18 45.36 -26.09 17.05
C SER A 18 44.58 -24.78 17.10
N PHE A 19 44.89 -23.97 18.11
CA PHE A 19 44.53 -22.56 18.12
C PHE A 19 45.83 -21.76 18.22
N SER A 20 46.08 -20.91 17.23
CA SER A 20 46.94 -19.75 17.43
C SER A 20 46.59 -18.61 16.47
N PRO A 21 46.85 -17.37 16.90
CA PRO A 21 46.06 -16.22 16.54
C PRO A 21 46.85 -15.15 15.77
N ALA A 22 46.13 -14.09 15.44
CA ALA A 22 46.59 -12.73 15.23
C ALA A 22 46.94 -12.26 13.82
N GLU A 23 46.36 -11.08 13.55
CA GLU A 23 46.87 -9.98 12.72
C GLU A 23 46.50 -9.94 11.24
N ALA A 24 45.39 -9.24 10.93
CA ALA A 24 45.42 -8.14 9.95
C ALA A 24 44.14 -7.30 10.03
N ARG A 25 44.33 -6.08 10.52
CA ARG A 25 43.43 -4.94 10.51
C ARG A 25 42.86 -4.69 9.10
N GLN A 26 41.54 -4.72 8.94
CA GLN A 26 40.84 -4.04 7.83
C GLN A 26 39.50 -3.45 8.30
N GLU A 27 39.48 -2.13 8.20
CA GLU A 27 38.43 -1.14 8.42
C GLU A 27 36.97 -1.58 8.17
N PRO A 28 36.00 -0.96 8.88
CA PRO A 28 34.58 -1.19 8.62
C PRO A 28 34.25 -0.77 7.17
N ARG A 29 33.93 -1.76 6.33
CA ARG A 29 33.48 -1.50 4.96
C ARG A 29 32.22 -0.66 4.99
N LYS A 30 32.35 0.54 4.42
CA LYS A 30 31.29 1.49 4.10
C LYS A 30 30.38 0.93 3.01
N ASP A 31 29.58 -0.07 3.33
CA ASP A 31 28.45 -0.52 2.49
C ASP A 31 27.15 0.21 2.90
N ALA A 32 27.30 1.45 3.37
CA ALA A 32 26.21 2.38 3.57
C ALA A 32 25.97 3.15 2.26
N ALA A 33 24.71 3.07 1.81
CA ALA A 33 24.03 4.11 1.05
C ALA A 33 24.43 4.30 -0.42
N GLN A 34 24.00 3.34 -1.25
CA GLN A 34 23.36 3.69 -2.52
C GLN A 34 21.91 3.18 -2.57
N SER A 35 21.16 3.39 -1.48
CA SER A 35 19.71 3.55 -1.60
C SER A 35 19.49 4.87 -2.32
N GLN A 36 19.26 4.77 -3.63
CA GLN A 36 18.78 5.86 -4.45
C GLN A 36 17.55 6.47 -3.74
N VAL A 37 17.77 7.60 -3.08
CA VAL A 37 16.68 8.49 -2.66
C VAL A 37 16.13 9.04 -3.96
N LYS A 38 15.23 8.28 -4.60
CA LYS A 38 14.41 8.76 -5.70
C LYS A 38 13.69 9.97 -5.14
N LYS A 39 14.18 11.16 -5.50
CA LYS A 39 13.54 12.45 -5.19
C LYS A 39 12.06 12.28 -5.50
N THR A 40 11.25 12.14 -4.45
CA THR A 40 9.81 12.08 -4.59
C THR A 40 9.43 13.49 -4.98
N GLN A 41 9.32 13.74 -6.29
CA GLN A 41 8.74 14.96 -6.82
C GLN A 41 7.43 15.20 -6.06
N PRO A 42 7.16 16.42 -5.57
CA PRO A 42 5.87 16.74 -4.98
C PRO A 42 4.82 16.52 -6.06
N GLN A 43 4.19 15.34 -6.09
CA GLN A 43 3.06 15.11 -6.98
C GLN A 43 2.03 16.15 -6.58
N ALA A 44 1.65 17.03 -7.51
CA ALA A 44 0.66 18.06 -7.27
C ALA A 44 -0.59 17.41 -6.68
N ARG A 45 -0.78 17.55 -5.36
CA ARG A 45 -1.88 16.91 -4.65
C ARG A 45 -3.15 17.69 -5.01
N LYS A 46 -4.06 17.06 -5.76
CA LYS A 46 -5.43 17.58 -5.88
C LYS A 46 -5.99 17.78 -4.46
N PRO A 47 -6.71 18.89 -4.20
CA PRO A 47 -7.20 19.19 -2.87
C PRO A 47 -8.21 18.14 -2.40
N VAL A 48 -8.30 17.98 -1.09
CA VAL A 48 -9.33 17.17 -0.44
C VAL A 48 -10.70 17.77 -0.78
N GLN A 49 -11.63 16.91 -1.20
CA GLN A 49 -13.00 17.32 -1.54
C GLN A 49 -13.98 16.68 -0.55
N ARG A 50 -14.97 17.44 -0.10
CA ARG A 50 -16.09 16.94 0.72
C ARG A 50 -17.42 17.10 -0.02
N GLY A 51 -18.35 16.19 0.23
CA GLY A 51 -19.70 16.28 -0.31
C GLY A 51 -20.46 14.96 -0.22
N ARG A 52 -21.67 14.92 -0.77
CA ARG A 52 -22.49 13.70 -0.77
C ARG A 52 -21.97 12.70 -1.80
N ALA A 53 -21.74 11.47 -1.37
CA ALA A 53 -21.58 10.33 -2.24
C ALA A 53 -22.92 9.58 -2.41
N SER A 54 -23.06 8.88 -3.52
CA SER A 54 -24.05 7.82 -3.68
C SER A 54 -23.41 6.60 -4.36
N TYR A 55 -24.21 5.63 -4.81
CA TYR A 55 -23.69 4.48 -5.53
C TYR A 55 -24.49 4.14 -6.79
N TYR A 56 -23.86 3.40 -7.71
CA TYR A 56 -24.49 2.96 -8.96
C TYR A 56 -25.66 1.99 -8.73
N ALA A 57 -26.78 2.21 -9.43
CA ALA A 57 -27.85 1.22 -9.49
C ALA A 57 -27.38 -0.10 -10.15
N SER A 58 -27.98 -1.22 -9.76
CA SER A 58 -27.61 -2.57 -10.23
C SER A 58 -27.57 -2.71 -11.75
N HIS A 59 -28.49 -2.04 -12.46
CA HIS A 59 -28.63 -2.12 -13.92
C HIS A 59 -27.48 -1.47 -14.70
N PHE A 60 -26.56 -0.77 -14.05
CA PHE A 60 -25.36 -0.24 -14.71
C PHE A 60 -24.31 -1.32 -14.96
N HIS A 61 -24.42 -2.48 -14.31
CA HIS A 61 -23.44 -3.55 -14.48
C HIS A 61 -23.27 -3.94 -15.95
N GLY A 62 -22.02 -4.08 -16.39
CA GLY A 62 -21.69 -4.39 -17.78
C GLY A 62 -21.76 -3.21 -18.75
N LYS A 63 -22.32 -2.05 -18.37
CA LYS A 63 -22.34 -0.85 -19.22
C LYS A 63 -20.94 -0.24 -19.35
N ARG A 64 -20.68 0.41 -20.48
CA ARG A 64 -19.39 1.06 -20.75
C ARG A 64 -19.26 2.34 -19.91
N MET A 65 -18.12 2.51 -19.26
CA MET A 65 -17.74 3.70 -18.49
C MET A 65 -16.88 4.64 -19.35
N ALA A 66 -16.65 5.86 -18.87
CA ALA A 66 -15.83 6.87 -19.56
C ALA A 66 -14.38 6.43 -19.80
N ASN A 67 -13.81 5.53 -18.98
CA ASN A 67 -12.49 4.93 -19.25
C ASN A 67 -12.51 3.85 -20.35
N GLY A 68 -13.64 3.63 -21.01
CA GLY A 68 -13.81 2.64 -22.07
C GLY A 68 -14.07 1.22 -21.60
N LYS A 69 -13.88 0.90 -20.31
CA LYS A 69 -14.11 -0.44 -19.72
C LYS A 69 -15.57 -0.63 -19.31
N ARG A 70 -15.98 -1.89 -19.09
CA ARG A 70 -17.31 -2.23 -18.58
C ARG A 70 -17.36 -2.11 -17.06
N PHE A 71 -18.43 -1.53 -16.53
CA PHE A 71 -18.64 -1.36 -15.09
C PHE A 71 -18.86 -2.71 -14.39
N ASN A 72 -18.04 -2.99 -13.38
CA ASN A 72 -18.24 -4.12 -12.49
C ASN A 72 -18.73 -3.62 -11.11
N ARG A 73 -19.94 -4.04 -10.71
CA ARG A 73 -20.54 -3.64 -9.43
C ARG A 73 -19.77 -4.13 -8.20
N ASN A 74 -18.94 -5.16 -8.38
CA ASN A 74 -18.09 -5.78 -7.35
C ASN A 74 -16.66 -5.21 -7.37
N SER A 75 -16.38 -4.17 -8.16
CA SER A 75 -15.08 -3.49 -8.19
C SER A 75 -15.01 -2.34 -7.16
N ASN A 76 -13.88 -1.65 -7.11
CA ASN A 76 -13.70 -0.37 -6.42
C ASN A 76 -13.90 0.85 -7.34
N ALA A 77 -14.59 0.69 -8.48
CA ALA A 77 -14.83 1.78 -9.41
C ALA A 77 -15.68 2.90 -8.79
N ALA A 78 -15.36 4.13 -9.15
CA ALA A 78 -16.15 5.33 -8.83
C ALA A 78 -16.20 6.32 -10.00
N ALA A 79 -17.21 7.19 -9.99
CA ALA A 79 -17.37 8.31 -10.90
C ALA A 79 -17.10 9.65 -10.20
N SER A 80 -16.36 10.52 -10.87
CA SER A 80 -16.13 11.91 -10.44
C SER A 80 -16.12 12.86 -11.65
N ARG A 81 -16.65 14.07 -11.46
CA ARG A 81 -16.66 15.14 -12.46
C ARG A 81 -15.30 15.82 -12.59
N THR A 82 -14.54 15.88 -11.50
CA THR A 82 -13.37 16.77 -11.36
C THR A 82 -12.05 16.02 -11.20
N LEU A 83 -12.08 14.78 -10.69
CA LEU A 83 -10.87 13.96 -10.58
C LEU A 83 -10.55 13.31 -11.93
N PRO A 84 -9.27 13.30 -12.38
CA PRO A 84 -8.86 12.59 -13.58
C PRO A 84 -9.24 11.10 -13.55
N LEU A 85 -9.56 10.53 -14.71
CA LEU A 85 -9.74 9.08 -14.81
C LEU A 85 -8.42 8.38 -14.46
N GLY A 86 -8.47 7.30 -13.69
CA GLY A 86 -7.30 6.60 -13.15
C GLY A 86 -6.84 7.12 -11.79
N THR A 87 -7.43 8.21 -11.26
CA THR A 87 -7.12 8.66 -9.89
C THR A 87 -7.48 7.58 -8.88
N GLU A 88 -6.55 7.24 -7.99
CA GLU A 88 -6.84 6.47 -6.78
C GLU A 88 -7.11 7.45 -5.63
N ALA A 89 -8.21 7.25 -4.91
CA ALA A 89 -8.60 8.12 -3.80
C ALA A 89 -9.06 7.31 -2.58
N ARG A 90 -8.71 7.79 -1.39
CA ARG A 90 -9.33 7.34 -0.14
C ARG A 90 -10.63 8.08 0.04
N VAL A 91 -11.70 7.34 0.28
CA VAL A 91 -13.01 7.89 0.63
C VAL A 91 -13.26 7.55 2.08
N LYS A 92 -13.63 8.54 2.88
CA LYS A 92 -14.07 8.39 4.26
C LYS A 92 -15.53 8.78 4.37
N ASN A 93 -16.37 7.88 4.85
CA ASN A 93 -17.71 8.22 5.29
C ASN A 93 -17.60 9.01 6.61
N LEU A 94 -18.11 10.24 6.61
CA LEU A 94 -18.00 11.16 7.74
C LEU A 94 -18.98 10.84 8.87
N GLU A 95 -20.02 10.06 8.59
CA GLU A 95 -21.06 9.70 9.55
C GLU A 95 -20.61 8.54 10.46
N ASN A 96 -19.88 7.56 9.91
CA ASN A 96 -19.45 6.36 10.65
C ASN A 96 -17.93 6.15 10.70
N GLY A 97 -17.15 7.05 10.06
CA GLY A 97 -15.68 6.99 10.03
C GLY A 97 -15.07 5.90 9.14
N ARG A 98 -15.87 5.03 8.51
CA ARG A 98 -15.37 3.95 7.65
C ARG A 98 -14.69 4.50 6.40
N THR A 99 -13.69 3.78 5.90
CA THR A 99 -12.93 4.19 4.73
C THR A 99 -12.82 3.08 3.69
N ALA A 100 -12.71 3.49 2.42
CA ALA A 100 -12.43 2.60 1.31
C ALA A 100 -11.57 3.32 0.26
N VAL A 101 -10.75 2.56 -0.47
CA VAL A 101 -9.99 3.10 -1.61
C VAL A 101 -10.75 2.82 -2.90
N VAL A 102 -10.91 3.84 -3.73
CA VAL A 102 -11.58 3.77 -5.03
C VAL A 102 -10.65 4.19 -6.15
N THR A 103 -10.99 3.77 -7.37
CA THR A 103 -10.37 4.27 -8.59
C THR A 103 -11.42 5.00 -9.41
N ILE A 104 -11.13 6.23 -9.83
CA ILE A 104 -12.00 7.01 -10.69
C ILE A 104 -11.96 6.42 -12.09
N GLN A 105 -13.04 5.80 -12.52
CA GLN A 105 -13.12 5.05 -13.78
C GLN A 105 -14.19 5.61 -14.73
N ASP A 106 -15.01 6.53 -14.23
CA ASP A 106 -16.16 7.04 -14.97
C ASP A 106 -16.43 8.52 -14.66
N ARG A 107 -17.37 9.11 -15.41
CA ARG A 107 -17.81 10.50 -15.25
C ARG A 107 -19.20 10.56 -14.64
N GLY A 108 -19.37 11.55 -13.76
CA GLY A 108 -20.54 11.69 -12.92
C GLY A 108 -20.13 12.14 -11.51
N PRO A 109 -21.03 12.17 -10.53
CA PRO A 109 -22.49 12.03 -10.65
C PRO A 109 -23.05 13.09 -11.61
N TYR A 110 -24.30 13.01 -12.08
CA TYR A 110 -24.93 14.14 -12.83
C TYR A 110 -26.03 14.85 -12.04
N LYS A 111 -26.57 14.21 -11.00
CA LYS A 111 -27.47 14.89 -10.06
C LYS A 111 -26.72 15.98 -9.29
N LYS A 112 -27.41 17.10 -9.05
CA LYS A 112 -26.89 18.23 -8.26
C LYS A 112 -26.62 17.77 -6.82
N GLY A 113 -25.62 18.38 -6.18
CA GLY A 113 -25.27 18.13 -4.78
C GLY A 113 -24.49 16.84 -4.49
N ARG A 114 -24.19 16.00 -5.50
CA ARG A 114 -23.34 14.80 -5.34
C ARG A 114 -21.98 15.00 -5.98
N VAL A 115 -20.93 14.57 -5.26
CA VAL A 115 -19.52 14.71 -5.67
C VAL A 115 -18.90 13.40 -6.16
N LEU A 116 -19.46 12.25 -5.77
CA LEU A 116 -18.92 10.93 -6.07
C LEU A 116 -20.04 9.89 -6.19
N ASP A 117 -19.96 9.00 -7.18
CA ASP A 117 -20.77 7.78 -7.21
C ASP A 117 -19.84 6.57 -7.12
N VAL A 118 -20.01 5.70 -6.13
CA VAL A 118 -19.17 4.51 -5.91
C VAL A 118 -19.87 3.23 -6.38
N SER A 119 -19.13 2.13 -6.52
CA SER A 119 -19.74 0.82 -6.76
C SER A 119 -20.60 0.34 -5.57
N PRO A 120 -21.60 -0.54 -5.79
CA PRO A 120 -22.35 -1.17 -4.71
C PRO A 120 -21.47 -1.90 -3.67
N ARG A 121 -20.38 -2.54 -4.10
CA ARG A 121 -19.44 -3.17 -3.17
C ARG A 121 -18.79 -2.12 -2.27
N THR A 122 -18.31 -1.01 -2.83
CA THR A 122 -17.69 0.06 -2.06
C THR A 122 -18.70 0.73 -1.11
N ALA A 123 -19.95 0.89 -1.53
CA ALA A 123 -21.01 1.41 -0.65
C ALA A 123 -21.21 0.54 0.59
N THR A 124 -21.18 -0.79 0.44
CA THR A 124 -21.21 -1.73 1.59
C THR A 124 -20.01 -1.51 2.51
N LEU A 125 -18.80 -1.39 1.96
CA LEU A 125 -17.57 -1.17 2.75
C LEU A 125 -17.61 0.16 3.51
N LEU A 126 -18.17 1.21 2.91
CA LEU A 126 -18.37 2.51 3.53
C LEU A 126 -19.55 2.56 4.50
N GLY A 127 -20.34 1.48 4.60
CA GLY A 127 -21.54 1.43 5.44
C GLY A 127 -22.55 2.50 5.05
N MET A 128 -22.84 2.63 3.75
CA MET A 128 -23.81 3.60 3.21
C MET A 128 -24.81 2.95 2.24
N ARG A 129 -24.91 1.60 2.25
CA ARG A 129 -25.72 0.88 1.27
C ARG A 129 -27.21 0.98 1.56
N GLU A 130 -27.60 0.98 2.84
CA GLU A 130 -29.00 1.08 3.24
C GLU A 130 -29.51 2.51 3.10
N GLU A 131 -28.69 3.50 3.44
CA GLU A 131 -29.03 4.94 3.39
C GLU A 131 -29.04 5.47 1.95
N GLY A 132 -28.37 4.80 1.00
CA GLY A 132 -28.28 5.21 -0.40
C GLY A 132 -27.23 6.30 -0.66
N VAL A 133 -27.00 7.16 0.32
CA VAL A 133 -26.17 8.37 0.24
C VAL A 133 -25.50 8.62 1.58
N ALA A 134 -24.31 9.23 1.55
CA ALA A 134 -23.58 9.60 2.77
C ALA A 134 -22.71 10.84 2.51
N MET A 135 -22.45 11.63 3.56
CA MET A 135 -21.42 12.65 3.51
C MET A 135 -20.02 12.03 3.55
N VAL A 136 -19.18 12.36 2.57
CA VAL A 136 -17.83 11.80 2.46
C VAL A 136 -16.76 12.86 2.34
N GLU A 137 -15.56 12.49 2.77
CA GLU A 137 -14.30 13.15 2.43
C GLU A 137 -13.52 12.30 1.43
N ILE A 138 -13.02 12.93 0.37
CA ILE A 138 -12.31 12.30 -0.74
C ILE A 138 -10.90 12.87 -0.77
N THR A 139 -9.92 12.01 -0.55
CA THR A 139 -8.51 12.36 -0.50
C THR A 139 -7.78 11.61 -1.62
N PRO A 140 -7.36 12.31 -2.70
CA PRO A 140 -6.54 11.71 -3.75
C PRO A 140 -5.24 11.14 -3.19
N ILE A 141 -4.98 9.87 -3.45
CA ILE A 141 -3.76 9.16 -3.04
C ILE A 141 -2.74 9.21 -4.17
N ARG A 142 -3.20 8.96 -5.40
CA ARG A 142 -2.38 8.91 -6.61
C ARG A 142 -3.16 9.48 -7.78
N LEU A 143 -2.52 10.38 -8.52
CA LEU A 143 -3.02 10.86 -9.81
C LEU A 143 -2.44 10.01 -10.94
N PRO A 144 -3.16 9.85 -12.07
CA PRO A 144 -2.58 9.24 -13.26
C PRO A 144 -1.39 10.05 -13.78
N SER A 145 -0.42 9.37 -14.40
CA SER A 145 0.79 9.99 -14.97
C SER A 145 0.49 10.95 -16.14
N ASN A 146 -0.62 10.72 -16.85
CA ASN A 146 -1.16 11.64 -17.85
C ASN A 146 -2.63 11.93 -17.48
N PRO A 147 -2.94 13.07 -16.84
CA PRO A 147 -4.29 13.36 -16.36
C PRO A 147 -5.33 13.59 -17.45
N GLY A 148 -4.90 13.72 -18.72
CA GLY A 148 -5.80 13.93 -19.87
C GLY A 148 -6.38 15.34 -19.92
#